data_AF-A0A3D9V750-F1
#
_entry.id   AF-A0A3D9V750-F1
#
_cell.length_a   1.000
_cell.length_b   1.000
_cell.length_c   1.000
_cell.angle_alpha   90.00
_cell.angle_beta   90.00
_cell.angle_gamma   90.00
#
_symmetry.space_group_name_H-M   'P 1'
#
loop_
_entity.id
_entity.type
_entity.pdbx_description
1 polymer ?
#
loop_
_entity_poly.entity_id
_entity_poly.type
_entity_poly.pdbx_seq_one_letter_code
_entity_poly.pdbx_strand_id
1 'polypeptide(L)'
;MRARSHALARAEHTAYDWLTTVAQHLGTQDCDYAFRVVRAWLHAVRDRLTVEGAAHFAAQLPEILRGVFYDGWTPSRVPVKTDVEDFLRTFCQEAMISVEDAPKAVSAVSAAMRQMFSAGQLESALLQVPNHIARLLRPDGAAPTVPRARSSSVDDRLSEVERQLRGLTEAVRALSQKLEREREPAAASSIG
;
A
#
# COMPACT_ATOMS: atom_id res chain seq x y z
N MET A 1 -18.44 30.00 37.43
CA MET A 1 -18.36 28.57 37.07
C MET A 1 -18.45 28.41 35.56
N ARG A 2 -17.35 28.10 34.85
CA ARG A 2 -17.35 27.58 33.47
C ARG A 2 -15.99 26.97 33.12
N ALA A 3 -15.76 25.74 33.59
CA ALA A 3 -14.73 24.87 33.04
C ALA A 3 -15.34 24.12 31.84
N ARG A 4 -15.31 24.69 30.61
CA ARG A 4 -15.95 24.05 29.43
C ARG A 4 -15.34 24.38 28.05
N SER A 5 -14.01 24.57 27.93
CA SER A 5 -13.34 24.71 26.62
C SER A 5 -12.23 23.68 26.31
N HIS A 6 -11.92 22.76 27.22
CA HIS A 6 -10.74 21.88 27.05
C HIS A 6 -10.92 20.76 26.03
N ALA A 7 -12.13 20.22 25.83
CA ALA A 7 -12.33 19.11 24.90
C ALA A 7 -12.17 19.54 23.43
N LEU A 8 -12.85 20.62 23.03
CA LEU A 8 -12.74 21.17 21.68
C LEU A 8 -11.32 21.68 21.39
N ALA A 9 -10.70 22.37 22.34
CA ALA A 9 -9.31 22.83 22.19
C ALA A 9 -8.33 21.66 22.00
N ARG A 10 -8.56 20.51 22.67
CA ARG A 10 -7.76 19.31 22.43
C ARG A 10 -8.00 18.73 21.03
N ALA A 11 -9.25 18.67 20.58
CA ALA A 11 -9.59 18.18 19.24
C ALA A 11 -8.94 19.04 18.14
N GLU A 12 -8.96 20.36 18.33
CA GLU A 12 -8.27 21.33 17.49
C GLU A 12 -6.76 21.10 17.48
N HIS A 13 -6.14 21.00 18.66
CA HIS A 13 -4.71 20.77 18.79
C HIS A 13 -4.27 19.47 18.10
N THR A 14 -4.99 18.36 18.31
CA THR A 14 -4.69 17.08 17.65
C THR A 14 -4.81 17.17 16.13
N ALA A 15 -5.83 17.86 15.62
CA ALA A 15 -5.97 18.08 14.18
C ALA A 15 -4.82 18.94 13.62
N TYR A 16 -4.42 19.97 14.35
CA TYR A 16 -3.29 20.82 13.97
C TYR A 16 -1.96 20.05 13.95
N ASP A 17 -1.71 19.16 14.90
CA ASP A 17 -0.51 18.30 14.92
C ASP A 17 -0.47 17.34 13.72
N TRP A 18 -1.63 16.78 13.36
CA TRP A 18 -1.77 15.95 12.16
C TRP A 18 -1.51 16.75 10.88
N LEU A 19 -2.10 17.95 10.75
CA LEU A 19 -1.88 18.82 9.61
C LEU A 19 -0.42 19.29 9.51
N THR A 20 0.23 19.57 10.63
CA THR A 20 1.66 19.91 10.68
C THR A 20 2.52 18.75 10.21
N THR A 21 2.21 17.53 10.64
CA THR A 21 2.90 16.32 10.18
C THR A 21 2.74 16.16 8.67
N VAL A 22 1.52 16.33 8.15
CA VAL A 22 1.27 16.27 6.69
C VAL A 22 2.00 17.40 5.95
N ALA A 23 2.02 18.62 6.48
CA ALA A 23 2.74 19.75 5.88
C ALA A 23 4.26 19.47 5.77
N GLN A 24 4.85 18.80 6.77
CA GLN A 24 6.25 18.36 6.71
C GLN A 24 6.49 17.36 5.57
N HIS A 25 5.62 16.36 5.40
CA HIS A 25 5.70 15.40 4.29
C HIS A 25 5.48 16.07 2.92
N LEU A 26 4.64 17.11 2.87
CA LEU A 26 4.42 17.92 1.67
C LEU A 26 5.58 18.92 1.39
N GLY A 27 6.49 19.12 2.34
CA GLY A 27 7.59 20.08 2.22
C GLY A 27 7.13 21.54 2.24
N THR A 28 6.07 21.85 3.00
CA THR A 28 5.45 23.18 3.05
C THR A 28 5.24 23.66 4.48
N GLN A 29 5.13 24.97 4.66
CA GLN A 29 4.71 25.62 5.91
C GLN A 29 3.27 26.14 5.83
N ASP A 30 2.64 26.06 4.65
CA ASP A 30 1.26 26.48 4.41
C ASP A 30 0.29 25.41 4.95
N CYS A 31 -0.27 25.67 6.13
CA CYS A 31 -1.24 24.79 6.78
C CYS A 31 -2.57 24.75 6.02
N ASP A 32 -2.99 25.83 5.37
CA ASP A 32 -4.23 25.87 4.60
C ASP A 32 -4.10 25.00 3.35
N TYR A 33 -2.94 25.05 2.68
CA TYR A 33 -2.60 24.13 1.61
C TYR A 33 -2.63 22.67 2.11
N ALA A 34 -1.94 22.37 3.21
CA ALA A 34 -1.92 21.01 3.77
C ALA A 34 -3.34 20.51 4.09
N PHE A 35 -4.19 21.37 4.67
CA PHE A 35 -5.59 21.05 4.95
C PHE A 35 -6.39 20.71 3.68
N ARG A 36 -6.27 21.52 2.62
CA ARG A 36 -6.95 21.24 1.34
C ARG A 36 -6.51 19.92 0.71
N VAL A 37 -5.21 19.64 0.70
CA VAL A 37 -4.68 18.38 0.16
C VAL A 37 -5.15 17.18 1.00
N VAL A 38 -5.15 17.29 2.34
CA VAL A 38 -5.66 16.25 3.23
C VAL A 38 -7.14 16.00 3.01
N ARG A 39 -7.94 17.05 2.90
CA ARG A 39 -9.38 16.95 2.62
C ARG A 39 -9.63 16.19 1.31
N ALA A 40 -9.00 16.63 0.23
CA ALA A 40 -9.11 15.98 -1.07
C ALA A 40 -8.69 14.50 -1.02
N TRP A 41 -7.60 14.18 -0.31
CA TRP A 41 -7.13 12.81 -0.15
C TRP A 41 -8.11 11.95 0.67
N LEU A 42 -8.66 12.48 1.76
CA LEU A 42 -9.64 11.81 2.60
C LEU A 42 -10.91 11.45 1.81
N HIS A 43 -11.43 12.39 1.02
CA HIS A 43 -12.61 12.16 0.17
C HIS A 43 -12.31 11.15 -0.94
N ALA A 44 -11.14 11.26 -1.58
CA ALA A 44 -10.65 10.31 -2.57
C ALA A 44 -10.59 8.87 -2.03
N VAL A 45 -10.08 8.66 -0.82
CA VAL A 45 -10.03 7.34 -0.20
C VAL A 45 -11.44 6.88 0.17
N ARG A 46 -12.20 7.72 0.90
CA ARG A 46 -13.56 7.43 1.37
C ARG A 46 -14.47 6.88 0.29
N ASP A 47 -14.50 7.55 -0.86
CA ASP A 47 -15.44 7.23 -1.93
C ASP A 47 -15.19 5.87 -2.58
N ARG A 48 -14.03 5.24 -2.29
CA ARG A 48 -13.65 3.90 -2.77
C ARG A 48 -13.77 2.82 -1.70
N LEU A 49 -14.12 3.18 -0.47
CA LEU A 49 -14.39 2.22 0.61
C LEU A 49 -15.87 1.83 0.61
N THR A 50 -16.17 0.65 1.17
CA THR A 50 -17.54 0.35 1.58
C THR A 50 -17.96 1.26 2.74
N VAL A 51 -19.25 1.34 3.04
CA VAL A 51 -19.75 2.11 4.21
C VAL A 51 -19.08 1.64 5.50
N GLU A 52 -18.96 0.32 5.69
CA GLU A 52 -18.27 -0.28 6.83
C GLU A 52 -16.76 0.04 6.83
N GLY A 53 -16.11 -0.07 5.67
CA GLY A 53 -14.70 0.28 5.52
C GLY A 53 -14.42 1.75 5.83
N ALA A 54 -15.29 2.66 5.38
CA ALA A 54 -15.22 4.08 5.67
C ALA A 54 -15.40 4.35 7.17
N ALA A 55 -16.32 3.66 7.84
CA ALA A 55 -16.50 3.78 9.29
C ALA A 55 -15.27 3.31 10.08
N HIS A 56 -14.66 2.18 9.69
CA HIS A 56 -13.44 1.68 10.31
C HIS A 56 -12.26 2.64 10.09
N PHE A 57 -12.11 3.15 8.87
CA PHE A 57 -11.10 4.14 8.51
C PHE A 57 -11.24 5.43 9.34
N ALA A 58 -12.46 5.97 9.40
CA ALA A 58 -12.77 7.21 10.12
C ALA A 58 -12.52 7.12 11.64
N ALA A 59 -12.55 5.91 12.21
CA ALA A 59 -12.25 5.68 13.62
C ALA A 59 -10.78 5.99 13.98
N GLN A 60 -9.86 5.96 13.01
CA GLN A 60 -8.45 6.33 13.20
C GLN A 60 -8.21 7.84 13.16
N LEU A 61 -9.17 8.64 12.66
CA LEU A 61 -9.00 10.07 12.45
C LEU A 61 -9.24 10.88 13.74
N PRO A 62 -8.53 12.02 13.93
CA PRO A 62 -8.91 13.05 14.90
C PRO A 62 -10.34 13.53 14.67
N GLU A 63 -11.02 13.98 15.72
CA GLU A 63 -12.44 14.34 15.68
C GLU A 63 -12.78 15.36 14.58
N ILE A 64 -11.95 16.39 14.40
CA ILE A 64 -12.15 17.41 13.36
C ILE A 64 -11.96 16.81 11.96
N LEU A 65 -10.87 16.07 11.74
CA LEU A 65 -10.61 15.44 10.44
C LEU A 65 -11.64 14.35 10.11
N ARG A 66 -12.26 13.73 11.11
CA ARG A 66 -13.41 12.85 10.93
C ARG A 66 -14.63 13.59 10.42
N GLY A 67 -14.88 14.81 10.91
CA GLY A 67 -15.91 15.70 10.36
C GLY A 67 -15.63 16.03 8.90
N VAL A 68 -14.39 16.40 8.58
CA VAL A 68 -13.95 16.65 7.20
C VAL A 68 -14.14 15.41 6.33
N PHE A 69 -13.77 14.23 6.81
CA PHE A 69 -13.93 12.96 6.09
C PHE A 69 -15.39 12.70 5.71
N TYR A 70 -16.37 12.99 6.58
CA TYR A 70 -17.78 12.77 6.27
C TYR A 70 -18.48 13.92 5.53
N ASP A 71 -17.80 15.06 5.36
CA ASP A 71 -18.38 16.22 4.69
C ASP A 71 -18.77 15.91 3.24
N GLY A 72 -20.02 16.25 2.88
CA GLY A 72 -20.59 16.01 1.54
C GLY A 72 -20.76 14.54 1.13
N TRP A 73 -20.59 13.56 2.03
CA TRP A 73 -20.60 12.14 1.66
C TRP A 73 -21.99 11.62 1.26
N THR A 74 -22.04 10.80 0.20
CA THR A 74 -23.25 10.07 -0.23
C THR A 74 -23.02 8.55 -0.12
N PRO A 75 -23.40 7.91 1.00
CA PRO A 75 -23.11 6.48 1.25
C PRO A 75 -23.76 5.51 0.27
N SER A 76 -24.87 5.90 -0.37
CA SER A 76 -25.58 5.06 -1.35
C SER A 76 -24.85 4.92 -2.69
N ARG A 77 -23.78 5.68 -2.92
CA ARG A 77 -23.03 5.72 -4.18
C ARG A 77 -21.65 5.07 -4.11
N VAL A 78 -21.24 4.56 -2.94
CA VAL A 78 -19.94 3.91 -2.76
C VAL A 78 -20.05 2.38 -2.87
N PRO A 79 -18.99 1.68 -3.32
CA PRO A 79 -17.71 2.19 -3.82
C PRO A 79 -17.81 2.82 -5.22
N VAL A 80 -17.26 4.02 -5.40
CA VAL A 80 -17.15 4.70 -6.68
C VAL A 80 -16.02 4.07 -7.50
N LYS A 81 -16.35 3.62 -8.72
CA LYS A 81 -15.37 3.14 -9.69
C LYS A 81 -15.02 4.27 -10.65
N THR A 82 -13.74 4.65 -10.70
CA THR A 82 -13.20 5.61 -11.67
C THR A 82 -11.89 5.08 -12.24
N ASP A 83 -11.49 5.60 -13.38
CA ASP A 83 -10.10 5.48 -13.83
C ASP A 83 -9.17 6.42 -13.05
N VAL A 84 -7.89 6.39 -13.40
CA VAL A 84 -6.83 7.21 -12.80
C VAL A 84 -7.00 8.69 -13.16
N GLU A 85 -7.43 9.00 -14.37
CA GLU A 85 -7.53 10.38 -14.86
C GLU A 85 -8.64 11.13 -14.13
N ASP A 86 -9.80 10.52 -13.99
CA ASP A 86 -10.93 11.05 -13.23
C ASP A 86 -10.62 11.18 -11.74
N PHE A 87 -9.87 10.22 -11.18
CA PHE A 87 -9.37 10.30 -9.82
C PHE A 87 -8.48 11.52 -9.62
N LEU A 88 -7.44 11.68 -10.45
CA LEU A 88 -6.50 12.78 -10.35
C LEU A 88 -7.19 14.13 -10.59
N ARG A 89 -8.08 14.21 -11.59
CA ARG A 89 -8.86 15.40 -11.87
C ARG A 89 -9.69 15.84 -10.66
N THR A 90 -10.42 14.92 -10.04
CA THR A 90 -11.26 15.23 -8.86
C THR A 90 -10.38 15.65 -7.69
N PHE A 91 -9.27 14.94 -7.45
CA PHE A 91 -8.30 15.28 -6.41
C PHE A 91 -7.69 16.67 -6.61
N CYS A 92 -7.24 17.01 -7.82
CA CYS A 92 -6.64 18.31 -8.15
C CYS A 92 -7.63 19.45 -7.97
N GLN A 93 -8.89 19.25 -8.39
CA GLN A 93 -9.95 20.23 -8.26
C GLN A 93 -10.21 20.55 -6.78
N GLU A 94 -10.33 19.52 -5.93
CA GLU A 94 -10.59 19.74 -4.51
C GLU A 94 -9.36 20.27 -3.75
N ALA A 95 -8.17 19.78 -4.07
CA ALA A 95 -6.92 20.23 -3.46
C ALA A 95 -6.49 21.64 -3.92
N MET A 96 -7.02 22.10 -5.06
CA MET A 96 -6.60 23.31 -5.78
C MET A 96 -5.10 23.30 -6.12
N ILE A 97 -4.66 22.22 -6.77
CA ILE A 97 -3.26 22.02 -7.21
C ILE A 97 -3.19 21.62 -8.68
N SER A 98 -1.98 21.68 -9.25
CA SER A 98 -1.73 21.20 -10.60
C SER A 98 -1.76 19.67 -10.68
N VAL A 99 -2.06 19.13 -11.87
CA VAL A 99 -1.99 17.68 -12.15
C VAL A 99 -0.57 17.15 -12.00
N GLU A 100 0.44 18.00 -12.24
CA GLU A 100 1.86 17.65 -12.10
C GLU A 100 2.25 17.43 -10.62
N ASP A 101 1.70 18.23 -9.71
CA ASP A 101 1.98 18.11 -8.28
C ASP A 101 1.21 16.98 -7.59
N ALA A 102 0.09 16.54 -8.19
CA ALA A 102 -0.84 15.62 -7.56
C ALA A 102 -0.22 14.27 -7.16
N PRO A 103 0.57 13.56 -7.98
CA PRO A 103 1.18 12.30 -7.57
C PRO A 103 2.07 12.45 -6.33
N LYS A 104 2.85 13.53 -6.26
CA LYS A 104 3.72 13.82 -5.11
C LYS A 104 2.89 14.14 -3.87
N ALA A 105 1.85 14.95 -4.02
CA ALA A 105 0.95 15.32 -2.93
C ALA A 105 0.21 14.11 -2.37
N VAL A 106 -0.36 13.26 -3.23
CA VAL A 106 -1.04 12.01 -2.83
C VAL A 106 -0.08 11.09 -2.07
N SER A 107 1.12 10.87 -2.61
CA SER A 107 2.13 10.02 -1.98
C SER A 107 2.57 10.56 -0.61
N ALA A 108 2.78 11.87 -0.49
CA ALA A 108 3.16 12.54 0.75
C ALA A 108 2.07 12.42 1.83
N VAL A 109 0.80 12.68 1.48
CA VAL A 109 -0.31 12.50 2.43
C VAL A 109 -0.44 11.04 2.85
N SER A 110 -0.33 10.10 1.91
CA SER A 110 -0.36 8.67 2.23
C SER A 110 0.77 8.25 3.17
N ALA A 111 1.97 8.78 3.00
CA ALA A 111 3.11 8.52 3.90
C ALA A 111 2.84 9.07 5.31
N ALA A 112 2.33 10.29 5.40
CA ALA A 112 1.94 10.89 6.68
C ALA A 112 0.83 10.09 7.37
N MET A 113 -0.23 9.71 6.64
CA MET A 113 -1.35 8.95 7.20
C MET A 113 -0.91 7.57 7.70
N ARG A 114 0.02 6.90 6.99
CA ARG A 114 0.61 5.63 7.43
C ARG A 114 1.32 5.75 8.79
N GLN A 115 2.01 6.86 9.02
CA GLN A 115 2.70 7.12 10.29
C GLN A 115 1.74 7.39 11.44
N MET A 116 0.60 8.01 11.16
CA MET A 116 -0.38 8.42 12.17
C MET A 116 -1.40 7.32 12.51
N PHE A 117 -1.65 6.39 11.59
CA PHE A 117 -2.59 5.29 11.76
C PHE A 117 -1.96 4.14 12.54
N SER A 118 -2.81 3.33 13.19
CA SER A 118 -2.35 2.05 13.75
C SER A 118 -1.78 1.15 12.64
N ALA A 119 -0.75 0.36 12.95
CA ALA A 119 -0.07 -0.48 11.96
C ALA A 119 -1.05 -1.36 11.16
N GLY A 120 -0.93 -1.35 9.83
CA GLY A 120 -1.76 -2.16 8.93
C GLY A 120 -3.14 -1.55 8.60
N GLN A 121 -3.58 -0.50 9.29
CA GLN A 121 -4.92 0.06 9.12
C GLN A 121 -5.10 0.75 7.76
N LEU A 122 -4.11 1.56 7.37
CA LEU A 122 -4.14 2.21 6.06
C LEU A 122 -4.11 1.14 4.95
N GLU A 123 -3.26 0.13 5.08
CA GLU A 123 -3.11 -0.95 4.11
C GLU A 123 -4.41 -1.74 3.97
N SER A 124 -5.06 -2.06 5.09
CA SER A 124 -6.36 -2.74 5.11
C SER A 124 -7.43 -1.96 4.35
N ALA A 125 -7.50 -0.63 4.55
CA ALA A 125 -8.41 0.22 3.78
C ALA A 125 -8.05 0.25 2.29
N LEU A 126 -6.77 0.36 1.96
CA LEU A 126 -6.29 0.39 0.57
C LEU A 126 -6.50 -0.94 -0.19
N LEU A 127 -6.80 -2.06 0.48
CA LEU A 127 -7.21 -3.31 -0.17
C LEU A 127 -8.60 -3.22 -0.83
N GLN A 128 -9.45 -2.29 -0.38
CA GLN A 128 -10.78 -2.05 -0.98
C GLN A 128 -10.69 -1.13 -2.20
N VAL A 129 -9.59 -0.39 -2.34
CA VAL A 129 -9.36 0.55 -3.43
C VAL A 129 -8.93 -0.22 -4.70
N PRO A 130 -9.47 0.10 -5.89
CA PRO A 130 -9.01 -0.51 -7.14
C PRO A 130 -7.50 -0.40 -7.34
N ASN A 131 -6.86 -1.48 -7.79
CA ASN A 131 -5.40 -1.61 -7.86
C ASN A 131 -4.70 -0.45 -8.60
N HIS A 132 -5.29 0.08 -9.67
CA HIS A 132 -4.72 1.19 -10.43
C HIS A 132 -4.67 2.49 -9.62
N ILE A 133 -5.63 2.73 -8.72
CA ILE A 133 -5.65 3.87 -7.80
C ILE A 133 -4.80 3.60 -6.56
N ALA A 134 -4.88 2.38 -6.01
CA ALA A 134 -4.13 1.99 -4.82
C ALA A 134 -2.62 2.16 -4.99
N ARG A 135 -2.10 2.03 -6.23
CA ARG A 135 -0.69 2.32 -6.57
C ARG A 135 -0.31 3.78 -6.35
N LEU A 136 -1.20 4.73 -6.64
CA LEU A 136 -0.95 6.16 -6.42
C LEU A 136 -1.02 6.53 -4.94
N LEU A 137 -1.89 5.84 -4.19
CA LEU A 137 -2.07 6.05 -2.75
C LEU A 137 -1.02 5.34 -1.90
N ARG A 138 -0.14 4.52 -2.47
CA ARG A 138 0.96 3.92 -1.72
C ARG A 138 2.13 4.90 -1.73
N PRO A 139 2.77 5.14 -0.56
CA PRO A 139 3.86 6.11 -0.43
C PRO A 139 5.10 5.75 -1.23
N ASP A 140 5.12 4.56 -1.85
CA ASP A 140 6.04 4.21 -2.93
C ASP A 140 5.67 4.99 -4.20
N GLY A 141 5.75 6.33 -4.14
CA GLY A 141 5.65 7.25 -5.27
C GLY A 141 6.81 7.11 -6.27
N ALA A 142 7.25 5.89 -6.53
CA ALA A 142 7.99 5.62 -7.73
C ALA A 142 6.96 5.60 -8.88
N ALA A 143 7.14 6.51 -9.85
CA ALA A 143 7.01 6.12 -11.25
C ALA A 143 7.70 4.74 -11.46
N PRO A 144 7.58 4.02 -12.58
CA PRO A 144 8.50 2.91 -12.83
C PRO A 144 9.93 3.45 -13.06
N THR A 145 10.54 4.12 -12.10
CA THR A 145 11.97 4.05 -11.84
C THR A 145 12.22 2.64 -11.40
N VAL A 146 12.51 1.78 -12.37
CA VAL A 146 13.17 0.49 -12.17
C VAL A 146 14.26 0.71 -11.11
N PRO A 147 14.10 0.23 -9.86
CA PRO A 147 15.15 0.31 -8.86
C PRO A 147 16.21 -0.70 -9.29
N ARG A 148 17.18 -0.23 -10.06
CA ARG A 148 18.29 -1.06 -10.53
C ARG A 148 19.29 -1.24 -9.40
N ALA A 149 18.99 -2.17 -8.48
CA ALA A 149 19.88 -2.95 -7.60
C ALA A 149 19.12 -3.38 -6.32
N ARG A 150 19.10 -4.62 -5.82
CA ARG A 150 19.47 -5.97 -6.27
C ARG A 150 18.42 -6.89 -5.64
N SER A 151 17.25 -7.04 -6.25
CA SER A 151 16.41 -8.20 -5.96
C SER A 151 16.99 -9.36 -6.76
N SER A 152 17.21 -10.53 -6.14
CA SER A 152 17.46 -11.74 -6.92
C SER A 152 16.40 -11.84 -8.00
N SER A 153 16.85 -11.74 -9.25
CA SER A 153 15.98 -11.69 -10.42
C SER A 153 15.10 -12.94 -10.41
N VAL A 154 13.91 -12.86 -11.00
CA VAL A 154 13.11 -14.05 -11.30
C VAL A 154 13.98 -15.08 -12.04
N ASP A 155 14.91 -14.62 -12.88
CA ASP A 155 15.92 -15.47 -13.55
C ASP A 155 16.92 -16.12 -12.59
N ASP A 156 17.33 -15.44 -11.51
CA ASP A 156 18.24 -16.01 -10.51
C ASP A 156 17.54 -17.12 -9.73
N ARG A 157 16.27 -16.89 -9.37
CA ARG A 157 15.42 -17.89 -8.70
C ARG A 157 15.14 -19.08 -9.62
N LEU A 158 14.89 -18.82 -10.90
CA LEU A 158 14.66 -19.86 -11.90
C LEU A 158 15.93 -20.69 -12.14
N SER A 159 17.09 -20.04 -12.26
CA SER A 159 18.39 -20.70 -12.42
C SER A 159 18.74 -21.59 -11.22
N GLU A 160 18.39 -21.15 -10.00
CA GLU A 160 18.59 -21.95 -8.78
C GLU A 160 17.69 -23.20 -8.77
N VAL A 161 16.42 -23.05 -9.12
CA VAL A 161 15.48 -24.17 -9.23
C VAL A 161 15.93 -25.17 -10.30
N GLU A 162 16.41 -24.70 -11.45
CA GLU A 162 16.95 -25.58 -12.49
C GLU A 162 18.20 -26.34 -12.05
N ARG A 163 19.10 -25.68 -11.32
CA ARG A 163 20.30 -26.31 -10.77
C ARG A 163 19.94 -27.41 -9.77
N GLN A 164 18.96 -27.16 -8.91
CA GLN A 164 18.45 -28.15 -7.96
C GLN A 164 17.79 -29.34 -8.67
N LEU A 165 16.98 -29.09 -9.71
CA LEU A 165 16.36 -30.14 -10.52
C LEU A 165 17.39 -31.02 -11.25
N ARG A 166 18.46 -30.43 -11.79
CA ARG A 166 19.57 -31.19 -12.39
C ARG A 166 20.25 -32.11 -11.36
N GLY A 167 20.56 -31.58 -10.17
CA GLY A 167 21.15 -32.37 -9.09
C GLY A 167 20.26 -33.54 -8.63
N LEU A 168 18.95 -33.30 -8.49
CA LEU A 168 17.97 -34.35 -8.18
C LEU A 168 17.93 -35.43 -9.27
N THR A 169 17.96 -35.03 -10.54
CA THR A 169 17.94 -35.96 -11.68
C THR A 169 19.19 -36.85 -11.71
N GLU A 170 20.37 -36.29 -11.44
CA GLU A 170 21.62 -37.05 -11.35
C GLU A 170 21.61 -38.02 -10.17
N ALA A 171 21.13 -37.57 -9.01
CA ALA A 171 21.01 -38.42 -7.82
C ALA A 171 20.07 -39.61 -8.07
N VAL A 172 18.91 -39.37 -8.70
CA VAL A 172 17.96 -40.44 -9.06
C VAL A 172 18.59 -41.43 -10.04
N ARG A 173 19.31 -40.95 -11.07
CA ARG A 173 19.99 -41.83 -12.03
C ARG A 173 21.07 -42.68 -11.35
N ALA A 174 21.87 -42.09 -10.46
CA ALA A 174 22.89 -42.81 -9.71
C ALA A 174 22.27 -43.89 -8.79
N LEU A 175 21.14 -43.58 -8.15
CA LEU A 175 20.41 -44.52 -7.32
C LEU A 175 19.83 -45.68 -8.15
N SER A 176 19.23 -45.40 -9.31
CA SER A 176 18.76 -46.43 -10.25
C SER A 176 19.89 -47.34 -10.73
N GLN A 177 21.04 -46.79 -11.12
CA GLN A 177 22.19 -47.59 -11.54
C GLN A 177 22.75 -48.45 -10.41
N LYS A 178 22.76 -47.93 -9.17
CA LYS A 178 23.18 -48.71 -8.01
C LYS A 178 22.19 -49.85 -7.71
N LEU A 179 20.89 -49.59 -7.79
CA LEU A 179 19.84 -50.61 -7.63
C LEU A 179 19.88 -51.66 -8.75
N GLU A 180 20.22 -51.28 -9.98
CA GLU A 180 20.42 -52.21 -11.10
C GLU A 180 21.67 -53.09 -10.88
N ARG A 181 22.78 -52.51 -10.40
CA ARG A 181 23.99 -53.27 -10.05
C ARG A 181 23.81 -54.18 -8.85
N GLU A 182 23.02 -53.78 -7.85
CA GLU A 182 22.66 -54.63 -6.70
C GLU A 182 21.63 -55.73 -7.07
N ARG A 183 20.92 -55.57 -8.20
CA ARG A 183 20.03 -56.58 -8.79
C ARG A 183 20.76 -57.60 -9.69
N GLU A 184 22.06 -57.45 -9.95
CA GLU A 184 22.89 -58.48 -10.58
C GLU A 184 23.59 -59.34 -9.50
N PRO A 185 23.01 -60.48 -9.07
CA PRO A 185 23.76 -61.48 -8.33
C PRO A 185 24.57 -62.36 -9.29
N ALA A 186 25.89 -62.34 -9.11
CA ALA A 186 26.79 -63.50 -9.20
C ALA A 186 26.45 -64.59 -10.24
N ALA A 187 26.37 -64.27 -11.53
CA ALA A 187 26.43 -65.25 -12.62
C ALA A 187 27.86 -65.38 -13.16
N ALA A 188 28.86 -65.58 -12.29
CA ALA A 188 30.23 -65.92 -12.68
C ALA A 188 31.00 -66.56 -11.52
N SER A 189 30.53 -67.69 -11.01
CA SER A 189 31.37 -68.68 -10.29
C SER A 189 30.68 -70.04 -10.27
N SER A 190 30.60 -70.63 -11.44
CA SER A 190 30.62 -72.07 -11.66
C SER A 190 30.88 -72.29 -13.14
N ILE A 191 32.11 -72.65 -13.47
CA ILE A 191 32.55 -73.67 -14.44
C ILE A 191 34.08 -73.62 -14.41
N GLY A 192 34.72 -74.68 -13.91
CA GLY A 192 36.16 -74.92 -13.98
C GLY A 192 36.77 -75.30 -12.65
#